data_AF-A0A7X8QSL4-F1
#
_entry.id   AF-A0A7X8QSL4-F1
#
_cell.length_a   1.000
_cell.length_b   1.000
_cell.length_c   1.000
_cell.angle_alpha   90.00
_cell.angle_beta   90.00
_cell.angle_gamma   90.00
#
_symmetry.space_group_name_H-M   'P 1'
#
loop_
_entity.id
_entity.type
_entity.pdbx_description
1 polymer ?
#
loop_
_entity_poly.entity_id
_entity_poly.type
_entity_poly.pdbx_seq_one_letter_code
_entity_poly.pdbx_strand_id
1 'polypeptide(L)'
;MKIEVLSNKRRHGAVLMIVMGFITLCAVITGIIAFNVDNSARQTRRLLAMEQAFFLAEAGAERGAAYVAEGNNQPTTLSGNLGEGSYFTSVDSEARGGGSYSYDIVSTGTVSGVSRVVTMRGVRNVSWARYALWYDKENPTGLVMVPGEEFYGRVYSKPQIRFYGTGVKESERVHFYDRVWTGASSYKVDSASAEPILDRGIIYNAAEESMIPVDFNYLQQQAANANSELVFEGPTTIEIDGTQMRITNARKSPAWNCELVNIPNNGIVYVKTVTTGTGNNKVTHTGDLTVSGPNGLSGKLTLVAENNITVSGHIRYKKNPQNDPTSTDTLGLIANNDVAVGTTAPNNLDIYAHIIAKSGGFGVINYNQGSSRGTLTVFGGIANKIRKAVGQTTPTGYVKKYIFDDRLIDNPPPFYPERENELEWSIWEG
;
A
#
# COMPACT_ATOMS: atom_id res chain seq x y z
N MET A 1 13.32 26.39 113.80
CA MET A 1 13.40 25.38 112.73
C MET A 1 12.42 25.79 111.64
N LYS A 2 12.93 26.32 110.51
CA LYS A 2 12.16 26.69 109.31
C LYS A 2 11.79 25.40 108.57
N ILE A 3 10.53 25.24 108.19
CA ILE A 3 10.14 24.32 107.11
C ILE A 3 9.29 25.12 106.12
N GLU A 4 9.82 25.24 104.90
CA GLU A 4 9.18 25.87 103.75
C GLU A 4 7.97 25.06 103.28
N VAL A 5 6.86 25.75 103.02
CA VAL A 5 5.79 25.25 102.13
C VAL A 5 5.58 26.28 101.02
N LEU A 6 6.56 26.36 100.12
CA LEU A 6 6.44 27.03 98.82
C LEU A 6 6.49 25.96 97.73
N SER A 7 5.41 25.19 97.52
CA SER A 7 5.39 24.19 96.45
C SER A 7 3.99 23.80 95.96
N ASN A 8 3.20 24.74 95.42
CA ASN A 8 2.08 24.31 94.57
C ASN A 8 1.57 25.29 93.50
N LYS A 9 1.85 26.60 93.60
CA LYS A 9 1.41 27.57 92.57
C LYS A 9 2.26 27.62 91.29
N ARG A 10 3.51 27.14 91.32
CA ARG A 10 4.42 27.14 90.14
C ARG A 10 4.19 25.98 89.16
N ARG A 11 3.56 24.87 89.59
CA ARG A 11 3.36 23.67 88.74
C ARG A 11 2.20 23.80 87.74
N HIS A 12 1.16 24.55 88.08
CA HIS A 12 -0.02 24.72 87.20
C HIS A 12 0.26 25.57 85.95
N GLY A 13 1.11 26.60 86.05
CA GLY A 13 1.53 27.41 84.89
C GLY A 13 2.48 26.68 83.93
N ALA A 14 3.36 25.82 84.46
CA ALA A 14 4.26 25.01 83.64
C ALA A 14 3.50 23.91 82.86
N VAL A 15 2.49 23.29 83.48
CA VAL A 15 1.64 22.28 82.82
C VAL A 15 0.83 22.89 81.68
N LEU A 16 0.25 24.08 81.86
CA LEU A 16 -0.50 24.77 80.80
C LEU A 16 0.40 25.09 79.59
N MET A 17 1.62 25.57 79.83
CA MET A 17 2.59 25.89 78.77
C MET A 17 3.05 24.64 78.01
N ILE A 18 3.23 23.51 78.71
CA ILE A 18 3.59 22.23 78.09
C ILE A 18 2.44 21.69 77.25
N VAL A 19 1.21 21.75 77.76
CA VAL A 19 0.02 21.29 77.03
C VAL A 19 -0.25 22.17 75.81
N MET A 20 -0.14 23.51 75.94
CA MET A 20 -0.25 24.42 74.78
C MET A 20 0.87 24.18 73.77
N GLY A 21 2.11 23.94 74.22
CA GLY A 21 3.23 23.59 73.35
C GLY A 21 3.02 22.27 72.60
N PHE A 22 2.40 21.27 73.25
CA PHE A 22 2.03 20.01 72.60
C PHE A 22 0.89 20.20 71.60
N ILE A 23 -0.12 21.00 71.93
CA ILE A 23 -1.25 21.29 71.03
C ILE A 23 -0.76 22.05 69.78
N THR A 24 0.12 23.04 69.95
CA THR A 24 0.68 23.77 68.79
C THR A 24 1.58 22.88 67.95
N LEU A 25 2.42 22.04 68.56
CA LEU A 25 3.23 21.06 67.83
C LEU A 25 2.35 20.07 67.05
N CYS A 26 1.30 19.52 67.68
CA CYS A 26 0.35 18.63 67.02
C CYS A 26 -0.40 19.34 65.87
N ALA A 27 -0.80 20.60 66.05
CA ALA A 27 -1.45 21.38 65.00
C ALA A 27 -0.52 21.64 63.80
N VAL A 28 0.75 21.97 64.06
CA VAL A 28 1.77 22.16 63.02
C VAL A 28 2.03 20.86 62.26
N ILE A 29 2.22 19.73 62.97
CA ILE A 29 2.42 18.41 62.36
C ILE A 29 1.21 18.01 61.52
N THR A 30 -0.01 18.22 62.03
CA THR A 30 -1.25 17.91 61.29
C THR A 30 -1.38 18.78 60.04
N GLY A 31 -1.03 20.07 60.12
CA GLY A 31 -0.99 20.97 58.97
C GLY A 31 0.02 20.54 57.90
N ILE A 32 1.22 20.09 58.32
CA ILE A 32 2.25 19.58 57.40
C ILE A 32 1.78 18.29 56.72
N ILE A 33 1.17 17.35 57.46
CA ILE A 33 0.64 16.11 56.89
C ILE A 33 -0.48 16.42 55.90
N ALA A 34 -1.45 17.27 56.27
CA ALA A 34 -2.54 17.67 55.39
C ALA A 34 -2.03 18.35 54.10
N PHE A 35 -1.02 19.22 54.21
CA PHE A 35 -0.39 19.87 53.06
C PHE A 35 0.31 18.87 52.12
N ASN A 36 1.06 17.92 52.67
CA ASN A 36 1.74 16.89 51.87
C ASN A 36 0.74 15.92 51.22
N VAL A 37 -0.34 15.55 51.92
CA VAL A 37 -1.41 14.71 51.36
C VAL A 37 -2.16 15.45 50.25
N ASP A 38 -2.49 16.74 50.41
CA ASP A 38 -3.14 17.49 49.33
C ASP A 38 -2.22 17.65 48.12
N ASN A 39 -0.94 17.94 48.32
CA ASN A 39 0.04 17.99 47.22
C ASN A 39 0.20 16.64 46.52
N SER A 40 0.30 15.55 47.27
CA SER A 40 0.39 14.20 46.72
C SER A 40 -0.90 13.80 45.97
N ALA A 41 -2.07 14.16 46.49
CA ALA A 41 -3.36 13.92 45.85
C ALA A 41 -3.55 14.76 44.58
N ARG A 42 -3.04 16.01 44.54
CA ARG A 42 -3.02 16.84 43.33
C ARG A 42 -2.07 16.27 42.27
N GLN A 43 -0.90 15.80 42.68
CA GLN A 43 0.05 15.14 41.77
C GLN A 43 -0.54 13.86 41.18
N THR A 44 -1.17 13.02 42.00
CA THR A 44 -1.82 11.77 41.54
C THR A 44 -2.98 12.06 40.58
N ARG A 45 -3.83 13.04 40.90
CA ARG A 45 -4.92 13.48 40.00
C ARG A 45 -4.39 14.04 38.68
N ARG A 46 -3.26 14.76 38.71
CA ARG A 46 -2.62 15.28 37.49
C ARG A 46 -2.03 14.16 36.64
N LEU A 47 -1.43 13.14 37.25
CA LEU A 47 -0.94 11.96 36.54
C LEU A 47 -2.09 11.19 35.88
N LEU A 48 -3.18 10.96 36.60
CA LEU A 48 -4.39 10.35 36.03
C LEU A 48 -4.94 11.17 34.86
N ALA A 49 -5.02 12.49 35.01
CA ALA A 49 -5.47 13.38 33.93
C ALA A 49 -4.51 13.38 32.73
N MET A 50 -3.19 13.23 32.95
CA MET A 50 -2.21 13.07 31.86
C MET A 50 -2.44 11.77 31.10
N GLU A 51 -2.65 10.66 31.79
CA GLU A 51 -2.91 9.36 31.16
C GLU A 51 -4.23 9.35 30.38
N GLN A 52 -5.29 9.92 30.96
CA GLN A 52 -6.57 10.10 30.28
C GLN A 52 -6.46 11.03 29.07
N ALA A 53 -5.73 12.14 29.19
CA ALA A 53 -5.47 13.06 28.07
C ALA A 53 -4.67 12.37 26.95
N PHE A 54 -3.75 11.46 27.29
CA PHE A 54 -3.01 10.67 26.31
C PHE A 54 -3.94 9.71 25.53
N PHE A 55 -4.79 8.94 26.22
CA PHE A 55 -5.76 8.08 25.55
C PHE A 55 -6.76 8.84 24.68
N LEU A 56 -7.14 10.06 25.08
CA LEU A 56 -7.96 10.94 24.25
C LEU A 56 -7.23 11.43 22.99
N ALA A 57 -5.93 11.72 23.11
CA ALA A 57 -5.09 12.08 21.97
C ALA A 57 -4.94 10.89 21.01
N GLU A 58 -4.73 9.67 21.52
CA GLU A 58 -4.70 8.45 20.69
C GLU A 58 -6.05 8.22 19.99
N ALA A 59 -7.16 8.30 20.72
CA ALA A 59 -8.50 8.15 20.13
C ALA A 59 -8.79 9.21 19.05
N GLY A 60 -8.32 10.44 19.27
CA GLY A 60 -8.42 11.49 18.27
C GLY A 60 -7.53 11.24 17.05
N ALA A 61 -6.33 10.71 17.23
CA ALA A 61 -5.42 10.33 16.14
C ALA A 61 -5.99 9.18 15.31
N GLU A 62 -6.54 8.14 15.95
CA GLU A 62 -7.24 7.03 15.30
C GLU A 62 -8.45 7.49 14.48
N ARG A 63 -9.20 8.49 14.96
CA ARG A 63 -10.28 9.10 14.17
C ARG A 63 -9.76 9.87 12.96
N GLY A 64 -8.63 10.56 13.10
CA GLY A 64 -7.93 11.17 11.96
C GLY A 64 -7.48 10.13 10.95
N ALA A 65 -6.94 9.00 11.41
CA ALA A 65 -6.52 7.90 10.57
C ALA A 65 -7.74 7.28 9.86
N ALA A 66 -8.84 7.03 10.56
CA ALA A 66 -10.08 6.56 9.97
C ALA A 66 -10.60 7.49 8.84
N TYR A 67 -10.56 8.81 9.05
CA TYR A 67 -10.94 9.78 8.01
C TYR A 67 -10.09 9.63 6.73
N VAL A 68 -8.78 9.42 6.88
CA VAL A 68 -7.86 9.17 5.75
C VAL A 68 -8.15 7.83 5.09
N ALA A 69 -8.35 6.79 5.88
CA ALA A 69 -8.65 5.42 5.44
C ALA A 69 -9.95 5.31 4.61
N GLU A 70 -10.93 6.19 4.87
CA GLU A 70 -12.16 6.33 4.08
C GLU A 70 -11.95 7.01 2.71
N GLY A 71 -10.71 7.38 2.36
CA GLY A 71 -10.36 8.01 1.09
C GLY A 71 -10.57 9.53 1.05
N ASN A 72 -10.66 10.17 2.22
CA ASN A 72 -10.75 11.63 2.27
C ASN A 72 -9.36 12.26 2.17
N ASN A 73 -9.15 13.04 1.11
CA ASN A 73 -7.82 13.57 0.77
C ASN A 73 -7.65 15.07 1.09
N GLN A 74 -8.63 15.67 1.78
CA GLN A 74 -8.63 17.10 2.09
C GLN A 74 -8.19 17.34 3.53
N PRO A 75 -7.38 18.39 3.78
CA PRO A 75 -7.04 18.79 5.14
C PRO A 75 -8.30 19.05 5.96
N THR A 76 -8.33 18.59 7.20
CA THR A 76 -9.50 18.72 8.06
C THR A 76 -9.13 18.84 9.53
N THR A 77 -10.10 19.27 10.34
CA THR A 77 -10.00 19.21 11.79
C THR A 77 -11.17 18.40 12.34
N LEU A 78 -10.85 17.47 13.22
CA LEU A 78 -11.82 16.64 13.92
C LEU A 78 -11.76 16.98 15.39
N SER A 79 -12.91 17.22 16.02
CA SER A 79 -12.97 17.44 17.45
C SER A 79 -14.17 16.73 18.05
N GLY A 80 -14.09 16.45 19.34
CA GLY A 80 -15.18 15.81 20.03
C GLY A 80 -14.90 15.64 21.52
N ASN A 81 -15.96 15.32 22.25
CA ASN A 81 -15.88 15.00 23.67
C ASN A 81 -15.99 13.49 23.84
N LEU A 82 -15.15 12.94 24.71
CA LEU A 82 -15.14 11.52 25.08
C LEU A 82 -14.94 11.43 26.60
N GLY A 83 -15.99 10.98 27.30
CA GLY A 83 -16.03 11.04 28.76
C GLY A 83 -15.94 12.48 29.28
N GLU A 84 -15.05 12.70 30.25
CA GLU A 84 -14.82 13.99 30.92
C GLU A 84 -13.82 14.92 30.20
N GLY A 85 -13.34 14.52 29.01
CA GLY A 85 -12.37 15.28 28.25
C GLY A 85 -12.76 15.48 26.80
N SER A 86 -11.90 16.20 26.08
CA SER A 86 -12.05 16.48 24.66
C SER A 86 -10.78 16.16 23.89
N TYR A 87 -10.93 15.93 22.59
CA TYR A 87 -9.82 15.84 21.65
C TYR A 87 -9.98 16.86 20.53
N PHE A 88 -8.85 17.29 19.98
CA PHE A 88 -8.75 18.10 18.78
C PHE A 88 -7.66 17.52 17.88
N THR A 89 -8.03 17.07 16.69
CA THR A 89 -7.14 16.46 15.72
C THR A 89 -7.07 17.31 14.46
N SER A 90 -5.86 17.69 14.05
CA SER A 90 -5.57 18.21 12.72
C SER A 90 -5.13 17.07 11.82
N VAL A 91 -5.64 17.02 10.60
CA VAL A 91 -5.17 16.15 9.54
C VAL A 91 -4.72 17.05 8.40
N ASP A 92 -3.41 17.13 8.19
CA ASP A 92 -2.81 17.90 7.12
C ASP A 92 -2.41 16.96 5.98
N SER A 93 -2.79 17.27 4.74
CA SER A 93 -2.51 16.43 3.57
C SER A 93 -1.41 17.05 2.69
N GLU A 94 -0.48 16.23 2.23
CA GLU A 94 0.56 16.58 1.26
C GLU A 94 0.41 15.72 0.00
N ALA A 95 0.31 16.37 -1.16
CA ALA A 95 0.23 15.66 -2.44
C ALA A 95 1.61 15.11 -2.82
N ARG A 96 1.70 13.79 -3.05
CA ARG A 96 2.96 13.12 -3.46
C ARG A 96 3.10 12.99 -4.99
N GLY A 97 2.12 13.54 -5.72
CA GLY A 97 2.01 13.44 -7.17
C GLY A 97 1.35 12.14 -7.62
N GLY A 98 0.72 12.17 -8.80
CA GLY A 98 0.03 11.00 -9.35
C GLY A 98 -1.13 10.51 -8.49
N GLY A 99 -1.95 11.41 -7.93
CA GLY A 99 -3.16 11.03 -7.19
C GLY A 99 -2.96 10.52 -5.76
N SER A 100 -1.74 10.23 -5.33
CA SER A 100 -1.45 9.78 -3.97
C SER A 100 -1.12 10.94 -3.01
N TYR A 101 -1.48 10.74 -1.74
CA TYR A 101 -1.32 11.71 -0.66
C TYR A 101 -0.59 11.07 0.54
N SER A 102 0.17 11.87 1.29
CA SER A 102 0.57 11.57 2.67
C SER A 102 -0.11 12.53 3.63
N TYR A 103 -0.28 12.10 4.87
CA TYR A 103 -0.98 12.86 5.89
C TYR A 103 -0.16 12.93 7.17
N ASP A 104 -0.12 14.11 7.76
CA ASP A 104 0.36 14.31 9.12
C ASP A 104 -0.86 14.53 10.03
N ILE A 105 -0.99 13.67 11.03
CA ILE A 105 -2.12 13.68 11.97
C ILE A 105 -1.58 14.11 13.32
N VAL A 106 -2.04 15.26 13.81
CA VAL A 106 -1.67 15.79 15.12
C VAL A 106 -2.92 15.85 15.98
N SER A 107 -2.99 15.03 17.02
CA SER A 107 -4.12 15.01 17.95
C SER A 107 -3.73 15.48 19.33
N THR A 108 -4.51 16.39 19.89
CA THR A 108 -4.39 16.90 21.26
C THR A 108 -5.58 16.45 22.09
N GLY A 109 -5.35 15.60 23.08
CA GLY A 109 -6.35 15.23 24.08
C GLY A 109 -6.23 16.13 25.31
N THR A 110 -7.35 16.56 25.88
CA THR A 110 -7.39 17.46 27.05
C THR A 110 -8.39 16.96 28.10
N VAL A 111 -7.91 16.83 29.34
CA VAL A 111 -8.73 16.49 30.51
C VAL A 111 -8.40 17.45 31.65
N SER A 112 -9.41 18.12 32.20
CA SER A 112 -9.25 19.02 33.35
C SER A 112 -8.12 20.06 33.19
N GLY A 113 -7.92 20.58 31.96
CA GLY A 113 -6.89 21.57 31.64
C GLY A 113 -5.47 20.99 31.44
N VAL A 114 -5.30 19.67 31.50
CA VAL A 114 -4.07 18.97 31.15
C VAL A 114 -4.20 18.43 29.73
N SER A 115 -3.21 18.72 28.87
CA SER A 115 -3.20 18.26 27.48
C SER A 115 -2.03 17.34 27.17
N ARG A 116 -2.25 16.38 26.27
CA ARG A 116 -1.23 15.52 25.66
C ARG A 116 -1.40 15.55 24.15
N VAL A 117 -0.29 15.38 23.43
CA VAL A 117 -0.25 15.43 21.98
C VAL A 117 0.30 14.12 21.44
N VAL A 118 -0.38 13.54 20.46
CA VAL A 118 0.08 12.40 19.67
C VAL A 118 0.23 12.88 18.23
N THR A 119 1.35 12.52 17.60
CA THR A 119 1.64 12.85 16.21
C THR A 119 1.93 11.58 15.42
N MET A 120 1.19 11.39 14.32
CA MET A 120 1.46 10.39 13.31
C MET A 120 1.92 11.12 12.05
N ARG A 121 3.09 10.76 11.51
CA ARG A 121 3.60 11.39 10.29
C ARG A 121 3.64 10.44 9.12
N GLY A 122 3.47 10.99 7.92
CA GLY A 122 3.53 10.24 6.67
C GLY A 122 2.51 9.11 6.61
N VAL A 123 1.36 9.28 7.25
CA VAL A 123 0.22 8.36 7.14
C VAL A 123 -0.18 8.31 5.66
N ARG A 124 -0.43 7.13 5.11
CA ARG A 124 -0.86 6.98 3.71
C ARG A 124 -1.60 5.66 3.52
N ASN A 125 -2.49 5.61 2.54
CA ASN A 125 -3.07 4.34 2.11
C ASN A 125 -1.99 3.47 1.47
N VAL A 126 -2.07 2.17 1.74
CA VAL A 126 -1.15 1.21 1.14
C VAL A 126 -1.53 0.96 -0.31
N SER A 127 -0.59 1.21 -1.23
CA SER A 127 -0.78 0.89 -2.64
C SER A 127 -0.83 -0.62 -2.86
N TRP A 128 -1.65 -1.07 -3.82
CA TRP A 128 -1.61 -2.44 -4.30
C TRP A 128 -0.31 -2.81 -5.02
N ALA A 129 0.53 -1.83 -5.34
CA ALA A 129 1.84 -2.02 -5.93
C ALA A 129 2.89 -2.56 -4.94
N ARG A 130 2.51 -3.54 -4.09
CA ARG A 130 3.34 -4.12 -3.02
C ARG A 130 3.66 -5.61 -3.19
N TYR A 131 3.04 -6.25 -4.19
CA TYR A 131 3.16 -7.68 -4.41
C TYR A 131 4.02 -7.95 -5.64
N ALA A 132 5.00 -8.84 -5.50
CA ALA A 132 5.66 -9.45 -6.66
C ALA A 132 4.63 -10.24 -7.48
N LEU A 133 3.75 -10.96 -6.79
CA LEU A 133 2.63 -11.69 -7.36
C LEU A 133 1.47 -11.76 -6.35
N TRP A 134 0.29 -11.31 -6.76
CA TRP A 134 -0.97 -11.45 -6.02
C TRP A 134 -1.98 -12.20 -6.88
N TYR A 135 -2.54 -13.27 -6.31
CA TYR A 135 -3.35 -14.22 -7.05
C TYR A 135 -4.62 -14.68 -6.30
N ASP A 136 -5.80 -14.34 -6.83
CA ASP A 136 -7.12 -14.60 -6.23
C ASP A 136 -7.66 -16.02 -6.49
N LYS A 137 -7.88 -16.35 -7.77
CA LYS A 137 -8.75 -17.48 -8.11
C LYS A 137 -8.16 -18.35 -9.18
N GLU A 138 -8.35 -19.64 -8.95
CA GLU A 138 -7.98 -20.68 -9.87
C GLU A 138 -9.12 -21.29 -10.67
N ASN A 139 -8.69 -21.96 -11.74
CA ASN A 139 -9.41 -22.97 -12.47
C ASN A 139 -8.37 -23.94 -13.08
N PRO A 140 -8.24 -25.23 -12.70
CA PRO A 140 -8.48 -25.92 -11.42
C PRO A 140 -7.22 -26.68 -10.83
N THR A 141 -5.97 -26.23 -11.05
CA THR A 141 -4.71 -27.03 -10.95
C THR A 141 -3.62 -26.59 -9.94
N GLY A 142 -3.92 -25.69 -9.02
CA GLY A 142 -3.00 -24.83 -8.26
C GLY A 142 -2.29 -23.72 -9.06
N LEU A 143 -1.73 -22.74 -8.34
CA LEU A 143 -0.69 -21.87 -8.89
C LEU A 143 0.57 -22.72 -9.14
N VAL A 144 0.72 -23.22 -10.37
CA VAL A 144 1.90 -23.99 -10.78
C VAL A 144 3.09 -23.07 -11.01
N MET A 145 4.18 -23.35 -10.29
CA MET A 145 5.51 -22.78 -10.47
C MET A 145 6.47 -23.86 -10.97
N VAL A 146 7.39 -23.47 -11.85
CA VAL A 146 8.35 -24.38 -12.51
C VAL A 146 9.80 -24.02 -12.14
N PRO A 147 10.78 -24.92 -12.36
CA PRO A 147 12.17 -24.64 -12.02
C PRO A 147 12.72 -23.39 -12.72
N GLY A 148 13.57 -22.64 -12.01
CA GLY A 148 14.20 -21.40 -12.48
C GLY A 148 13.40 -20.12 -12.21
N GLU A 149 12.22 -20.22 -11.60
CA GLU A 149 11.42 -19.05 -11.22
C GLU A 149 11.92 -18.42 -9.92
N GLU A 150 12.12 -17.10 -9.95
CA GLU A 150 12.57 -16.29 -8.82
C GLU A 150 11.53 -15.22 -8.49
N PHE A 151 11.27 -15.02 -7.20
CA PHE A 151 10.34 -14.03 -6.65
C PHE A 151 11.01 -13.19 -5.57
N TYR A 152 11.33 -11.96 -5.92
CA TYR A 152 11.81 -10.96 -4.96
C TYR A 152 10.57 -10.17 -4.52
N GLY A 153 10.21 -10.14 -3.24
CA GLY A 153 9.03 -9.45 -2.72
C GLY A 153 7.81 -10.33 -2.40
N ARG A 154 6.75 -9.70 -1.85
CA ARG A 154 5.59 -10.41 -1.29
C ARG A 154 4.84 -11.21 -2.36
N VAL A 155 4.58 -12.49 -2.07
CA VAL A 155 3.72 -13.34 -2.91
C VAL A 155 2.50 -13.78 -2.12
N TYR A 156 1.32 -13.54 -2.67
CA TYR A 156 0.05 -14.02 -2.14
C TYR A 156 -0.65 -14.91 -3.18
N SER A 157 -1.06 -16.10 -2.75
CA SER A 157 -1.85 -17.03 -3.56
C SER A 157 -3.00 -17.61 -2.74
N LYS A 158 -4.23 -17.18 -3.00
CA LYS A 158 -5.40 -17.80 -2.38
C LYS A 158 -5.52 -19.30 -2.73
N PRO A 159 -5.30 -19.74 -3.98
CA PRO A 159 -5.21 -21.17 -4.30
C PRO A 159 -3.91 -21.80 -3.79
N GLN A 160 -3.91 -23.14 -3.71
CA GLN A 160 -2.71 -23.91 -3.38
C GLN A 160 -1.60 -23.68 -4.43
N ILE A 161 -0.38 -23.43 -3.95
CA ILE A 161 0.82 -23.34 -4.79
C ILE A 161 1.33 -24.75 -5.06
N ARG A 162 1.67 -25.05 -6.32
CA ARG A 162 2.25 -26.33 -6.74
C ARG A 162 3.62 -26.09 -7.38
N PHE A 163 4.65 -26.70 -6.81
CA PHE A 163 6.00 -26.70 -7.37
C PHE A 163 6.19 -27.94 -8.24
N TYR A 164 6.36 -27.70 -9.54
CA TYR A 164 6.51 -28.72 -10.55
C TYR A 164 7.98 -29.06 -10.78
N GLY A 165 8.29 -30.34 -11.00
CA GLY A 165 9.60 -30.77 -11.45
C GLY A 165 10.08 -32.08 -10.81
N THR A 166 11.01 -32.74 -11.51
CA THR A 166 11.69 -33.97 -11.07
C THR A 166 13.17 -33.88 -11.45
N GLY A 167 14.08 -34.21 -10.52
CA GLY A 167 15.53 -34.07 -10.76
C GLY A 167 15.99 -32.61 -10.83
N VAL A 168 15.26 -31.70 -10.19
CA VAL A 168 15.57 -30.26 -10.20
C VAL A 168 16.84 -30.02 -9.38
N LYS A 169 17.81 -29.30 -9.94
CA LYS A 169 19.03 -28.92 -9.20
C LYS A 169 18.70 -27.87 -8.16
N GLU A 170 19.47 -27.83 -7.09
CA GLU A 170 19.26 -26.85 -6.02
C GLU A 170 19.25 -25.40 -6.52
N SER A 171 20.15 -25.06 -7.45
CA SER A 171 20.22 -23.73 -8.09
C SER A 171 19.05 -23.40 -9.03
N GLU A 172 18.21 -24.38 -9.36
CA GLU A 172 17.08 -24.25 -10.28
C GLU A 172 15.74 -24.37 -9.51
N ARG A 173 15.75 -24.55 -8.19
CA ARG A 173 14.54 -24.61 -7.37
C ARG A 173 13.87 -23.23 -7.36
N VAL A 174 12.54 -23.22 -7.27
CA VAL A 174 11.78 -21.96 -7.16
C VAL A 174 12.18 -21.24 -5.89
N HIS A 175 12.62 -19.98 -6.01
CA HIS A 175 13.18 -19.22 -4.89
C HIS A 175 12.32 -18.00 -4.57
N PHE A 176 11.87 -17.93 -3.32
CA PHE A 176 11.25 -16.75 -2.73
C PHE A 176 12.18 -16.10 -1.71
N TYR A 177 12.49 -14.83 -1.96
CA TYR A 177 13.35 -14.04 -1.09
C TYR A 177 12.58 -13.33 0.03
N ASP A 178 11.26 -13.21 -0.11
CA ASP A 178 10.38 -12.65 0.92
C ASP A 178 9.34 -13.69 1.38
N ARG A 179 8.55 -13.33 2.39
CA ARG A 179 7.52 -14.22 2.93
C ARG A 179 6.43 -14.50 1.89
N VAL A 180 5.93 -15.73 1.90
CA VAL A 180 4.84 -16.18 1.03
C VAL A 180 3.57 -16.37 1.85
N TRP A 181 2.42 -15.98 1.31
CA TRP A 181 1.11 -16.23 1.90
C TRP A 181 0.27 -17.09 0.98
N THR A 182 -0.36 -18.10 1.56
CA THR A 182 -1.36 -18.89 0.83
C THR A 182 -2.63 -19.11 1.64
N GLY A 183 -3.77 -19.00 0.95
CA GLY A 183 -5.07 -19.36 1.52
C GLY A 183 -5.22 -20.88 1.72
N ALA A 184 -4.36 -21.69 1.10
CA ALA A 184 -4.35 -23.13 1.29
C ALA A 184 -3.67 -23.55 2.60
N SER A 185 -4.02 -24.74 3.09
CA SER A 185 -3.42 -25.35 4.29
C SER A 185 -2.02 -25.93 4.05
N SER A 186 -1.59 -26.03 2.79
CA SER A 186 -0.31 -26.58 2.36
C SER A 186 0.03 -26.16 0.93
N TYR A 187 1.29 -26.28 0.52
CA TYR A 187 1.68 -26.31 -0.89
C TYR A 187 1.84 -27.75 -1.36
N LYS A 188 1.89 -27.96 -2.69
CA LYS A 188 2.17 -29.25 -3.31
C LYS A 188 3.54 -29.23 -3.99
N VAL A 189 4.26 -30.34 -3.89
CA VAL A 189 5.53 -30.59 -4.61
C VAL A 189 5.39 -31.88 -5.41
N ASP A 190 5.86 -31.87 -6.66
CA ASP A 190 5.81 -33.07 -7.52
C ASP A 190 6.95 -34.05 -7.20
N SER A 191 8.05 -33.57 -6.63
CA SER A 191 9.13 -34.40 -6.09
C SER A 191 9.93 -33.63 -5.04
N ALA A 192 10.68 -34.34 -4.19
CA ALA A 192 11.56 -33.73 -3.20
C ALA A 192 12.61 -32.77 -3.80
N SER A 193 13.02 -33.02 -5.06
CA SER A 193 13.95 -32.12 -5.76
C SER A 193 13.32 -30.76 -6.13
N ALA A 194 12.00 -30.70 -6.27
CA ALA A 194 11.26 -29.50 -6.66
C ALA A 194 10.75 -28.68 -5.46
N GLU A 195 11.14 -29.04 -4.23
CA GLU A 195 10.85 -28.26 -3.03
C GLU A 195 11.25 -26.78 -3.24
N PRO A 196 10.50 -25.78 -2.76
CA PRO A 196 10.90 -24.38 -2.92
C PRO A 196 12.07 -24.03 -1.99
N ILE A 197 12.73 -22.92 -2.28
CA ILE A 197 13.61 -22.20 -1.34
C ILE A 197 12.80 -21.02 -0.80
N LEU A 198 12.60 -20.99 0.52
CA LEU A 198 11.75 -20.01 1.22
C LEU A 198 12.55 -19.28 2.29
N ASP A 199 13.18 -18.15 1.94
CA ASP A 199 14.10 -17.45 2.84
C ASP A 199 13.41 -16.90 4.10
N ARG A 200 12.12 -16.54 4.00
CA ARG A 200 11.31 -16.01 5.11
C ARG A 200 10.08 -16.86 5.45
N GLY A 201 10.04 -18.08 4.93
CA GLY A 201 8.97 -19.05 5.16
C GLY A 201 7.65 -18.71 4.45
N ILE A 202 6.65 -19.55 4.72
CA ILE A 202 5.29 -19.47 4.16
C ILE A 202 4.26 -19.45 5.28
N ILE A 203 3.22 -18.64 5.12
CA ILE A 203 2.03 -18.60 5.98
C ILE A 203 0.90 -19.36 5.29
N TYR A 204 0.40 -20.40 5.95
CA TYR A 204 -0.74 -21.19 5.52
C TYR A 204 -2.04 -20.67 6.12
N ASN A 205 -3.17 -20.97 5.45
CA ASN A 205 -4.49 -20.48 5.85
C ASN A 205 -4.49 -18.96 6.07
N ALA A 206 -3.76 -18.23 5.23
CA ALA A 206 -3.75 -16.78 5.25
C ALA A 206 -5.18 -16.25 5.06
N ALA A 207 -5.49 -15.12 5.69
CA ALA A 207 -6.80 -14.47 5.56
C ALA A 207 -7.13 -14.27 4.08
N GLU A 208 -8.36 -14.59 3.68
CA GLU A 208 -8.77 -14.43 2.30
C GLU A 208 -8.82 -12.95 1.94
N GLU A 209 -7.99 -12.58 0.97
CA GLU A 209 -8.03 -11.28 0.33
C GLU A 209 -8.90 -11.34 -0.93
N SER A 210 -9.64 -10.26 -1.20
CA SER A 210 -10.39 -10.07 -2.45
C SER A 210 -9.60 -9.20 -3.43
N MET A 211 -9.85 -9.39 -4.73
CA MET A 211 -9.22 -8.59 -5.77
C MET A 211 -9.57 -7.11 -5.60
N ILE A 212 -8.58 -6.27 -5.86
CA ILE A 212 -8.66 -4.81 -5.82
C ILE A 212 -9.94 -4.26 -6.48
N PRO A 213 -10.71 -3.39 -5.80
CA PRO A 213 -11.70 -2.58 -6.47
C PRO A 213 -10.96 -1.56 -7.36
N VAL A 214 -11.20 -1.62 -8.67
CA VAL A 214 -10.70 -0.60 -9.61
C VAL A 214 -11.90 0.22 -10.07
N ASP A 215 -11.91 1.50 -9.73
CA ASP A 215 -12.88 2.47 -10.22
C ASP A 215 -12.44 3.04 -11.57
N PHE A 216 -12.91 2.41 -12.65
CA PHE A 216 -12.63 2.85 -14.01
C PHE A 216 -13.24 4.22 -14.33
N ASN A 217 -14.36 4.61 -13.69
CA ASN A 217 -14.96 5.92 -13.91
C ASN A 217 -14.06 7.03 -13.33
N TYR A 218 -13.52 6.80 -12.13
CA TYR A 218 -12.53 7.69 -11.53
C TYR A 218 -11.29 7.83 -12.40
N LEU A 219 -10.71 6.72 -12.85
CA LEU A 219 -9.52 6.72 -13.72
C LEU A 219 -9.75 7.46 -15.03
N GLN A 220 -10.92 7.25 -15.67
CA GLN A 220 -11.31 7.98 -16.88
C GLN A 220 -11.41 9.48 -16.62
N GLN A 221 -12.00 9.88 -15.50
CA GLN A 221 -12.12 11.28 -15.12
C GLN A 221 -10.75 11.93 -14.90
N GLN A 222 -9.82 11.24 -14.23
CA GLN A 222 -8.46 11.76 -14.02
C GLN A 222 -7.69 11.92 -15.33
N ALA A 223 -7.84 10.97 -16.26
CA ALA A 223 -7.28 11.11 -17.60
C ALA A 223 -7.87 12.31 -18.36
N ALA A 224 -9.20 12.48 -18.31
CA ALA A 224 -9.88 13.60 -18.94
C ALA A 224 -9.45 14.96 -18.36
N ASN A 225 -9.22 15.04 -17.05
CA ASN A 225 -8.77 16.25 -16.35
C ASN A 225 -7.34 16.67 -16.73
N ALA A 226 -6.46 15.71 -17.04
CA ALA A 226 -5.11 16.03 -17.51
C ALA A 226 -5.10 16.49 -18.95
N ASN A 227 -5.72 15.69 -19.81
CA ASN A 227 -5.83 15.94 -21.23
C ASN A 227 -6.94 15.05 -21.78
N SER A 228 -8.09 15.65 -22.07
CA SER A 228 -9.24 14.94 -22.68
C SER A 228 -8.91 14.29 -24.01
N GLU A 229 -7.87 14.74 -24.73
CA GLU A 229 -7.41 14.11 -25.96
C GLU A 229 -6.71 12.76 -25.75
N LEU A 230 -6.27 12.46 -24.52
CA LEU A 230 -5.64 11.20 -24.11
C LEU A 230 -6.63 10.21 -23.48
N VAL A 231 -7.93 10.46 -23.64
CA VAL A 231 -8.99 9.46 -23.45
C VAL A 231 -9.36 8.91 -24.83
N PHE A 232 -8.83 7.74 -25.15
CA PHE A 232 -8.97 7.11 -26.46
C PHE A 232 -10.21 6.23 -26.54
N GLU A 233 -10.93 6.30 -27.65
CA GLU A 233 -12.03 5.38 -27.92
C GLU A 233 -11.55 4.20 -28.77
N GLY A 234 -11.89 2.99 -28.36
CA GLY A 234 -11.59 1.76 -29.10
C GLY A 234 -10.09 1.39 -29.13
N PRO A 235 -9.70 0.46 -30.02
CA PRO A 235 -8.36 -0.08 -30.05
C PRO A 235 -7.28 0.99 -30.24
N THR A 236 -6.29 0.98 -29.36
CA THR A 236 -5.20 1.97 -29.31
C THR A 236 -3.85 1.26 -29.21
N THR A 237 -2.84 1.75 -29.92
CA THR A 237 -1.45 1.31 -29.76
C THR A 237 -0.61 2.45 -29.21
N ILE A 238 0.20 2.17 -28.19
CA ILE A 238 1.10 3.14 -27.54
C ILE A 238 2.51 2.55 -27.48
N GLU A 239 3.47 3.24 -28.09
CA GLU A 239 4.90 2.98 -27.89
C GLU A 239 5.50 4.10 -27.01
N ILE A 240 6.01 3.74 -25.84
CA ILE A 240 6.66 4.67 -24.91
C ILE A 240 8.09 4.95 -25.40
N ASP A 241 8.45 6.23 -25.52
CA ASP A 241 9.77 6.70 -25.95
C ASP A 241 10.25 7.86 -25.07
N GLY A 242 10.89 7.52 -23.94
CA GLY A 242 11.35 8.50 -22.96
C GLY A 242 10.19 9.22 -22.29
N THR A 243 10.14 10.54 -22.47
CA THR A 243 9.08 11.41 -21.94
C THR A 243 7.88 11.54 -22.88
N GLN A 244 7.87 10.79 -23.99
CA GLN A 244 6.88 10.86 -25.04
C GLN A 244 6.29 9.47 -25.36
N MET A 245 5.23 9.46 -26.14
CA MET A 245 4.49 8.29 -26.57
C MET A 245 4.16 8.43 -28.06
N ARG A 246 4.40 7.38 -28.85
CA ARG A 246 3.87 7.27 -30.21
C ARG A 246 2.55 6.53 -30.18
N ILE A 247 1.49 7.17 -30.66
CA ILE A 247 0.12 6.68 -30.48
C ILE A 247 -0.54 6.45 -31.85
N THR A 248 -1.16 5.30 -32.01
CA THR A 248 -2.02 4.97 -33.15
C THR A 248 -3.43 4.69 -32.67
N ASN A 249 -4.40 5.45 -33.18
CA ASN A 249 -5.82 5.26 -32.92
C ASN A 249 -6.65 5.72 -34.14
N ALA A 250 -7.36 4.78 -34.76
CA ALA A 250 -8.14 5.03 -35.98
C ALA A 250 -9.43 5.85 -35.75
N ARG A 251 -9.85 6.04 -34.50
CA ARG A 251 -11.06 6.77 -34.10
C ARG A 251 -10.81 8.23 -33.74
N LYS A 252 -9.55 8.69 -33.73
CA LYS A 252 -9.24 10.13 -33.67
C LYS A 252 -9.67 10.80 -34.99
N SER A 253 -9.92 12.11 -34.93
CA SER A 253 -10.28 12.91 -36.10
C SER A 253 -9.36 14.13 -36.22
N PRO A 254 -8.38 14.13 -37.14
CA PRO A 254 -8.02 13.03 -38.05
C PRO A 254 -7.47 11.80 -37.31
N ALA A 255 -7.49 10.65 -37.96
CA ALA A 255 -6.96 9.41 -37.39
C ALA A 255 -5.47 9.56 -37.04
N TRP A 256 -5.08 9.08 -35.86
CA TRP A 256 -3.70 9.11 -35.43
C TRP A 256 -2.99 7.86 -35.92
N ASN A 257 -1.91 8.05 -36.66
CA ASN A 257 -1.06 6.98 -37.19
C ASN A 257 0.39 7.27 -36.76
N CYS A 258 0.75 6.81 -35.56
CA CYS A 258 2.05 7.09 -34.93
C CYS A 258 2.23 8.57 -34.52
N GLU A 259 1.20 9.17 -33.93
CA GLU A 259 1.25 10.54 -33.43
C GLU A 259 2.16 10.63 -32.20
N LEU A 260 3.08 11.60 -32.16
CA LEU A 260 4.01 11.77 -31.05
C LEU A 260 3.44 12.73 -30.01
N VAL A 261 3.17 12.23 -28.80
CA VAL A 261 2.55 13.00 -27.71
C VAL A 261 3.38 12.90 -26.44
N ASN A 262 3.51 14.00 -25.70
CA ASN A 262 4.18 13.98 -24.39
C ASN A 262 3.35 13.18 -23.37
N ILE A 263 4.02 12.56 -22.40
CA ILE A 263 3.36 11.98 -21.23
C ILE A 263 2.56 13.09 -20.52
N PRO A 264 1.28 12.86 -20.18
CA PRO A 264 0.46 13.86 -19.50
C PRO A 264 1.05 14.22 -18.13
N ASN A 265 0.86 15.46 -17.70
CA ASN A 265 1.45 15.97 -16.45
C ASN A 265 1.04 15.16 -15.20
N ASN A 266 -0.17 14.60 -15.19
CA ASN A 266 -0.63 13.74 -14.10
C ASN A 266 -0.30 12.25 -14.34
N GLY A 267 0.23 11.89 -15.51
CA GLY A 267 0.75 10.56 -15.81
C GLY A 267 -0.31 9.48 -16.00
N ILE A 268 -1.52 9.78 -16.49
CA ILE A 268 -2.52 8.75 -16.81
C ILE A 268 -3.05 8.87 -18.24
N VAL A 269 -3.20 7.73 -18.92
CA VAL A 269 -3.83 7.59 -20.23
C VAL A 269 -4.91 6.52 -20.15
N TYR A 270 -6.06 6.76 -20.77
CA TYR A 270 -7.23 5.89 -20.66
C TYR A 270 -7.75 5.45 -22.03
N VAL A 271 -8.00 4.15 -22.20
CA VAL A 271 -8.58 3.58 -23.42
C VAL A 271 -9.96 2.98 -23.10
N LYS A 272 -11.01 3.64 -23.59
CA LYS A 272 -12.40 3.29 -23.33
C LYS A 272 -13.02 2.45 -24.46
N THR A 273 -13.89 1.53 -24.09
CA THR A 273 -14.81 0.85 -24.99
C THR A 273 -15.89 1.83 -25.41
N VAL A 274 -16.17 1.89 -26.71
CA VAL A 274 -17.25 2.70 -27.24
C VAL A 274 -18.15 1.85 -28.10
N THR A 275 -19.44 2.13 -28.05
CA THR A 275 -20.39 1.52 -28.96
C THR A 275 -21.05 2.59 -29.80
N THR A 276 -20.93 2.47 -31.12
CA THR A 276 -21.49 3.42 -32.10
C THR A 276 -22.58 2.77 -32.94
N GLY A 277 -23.41 3.61 -33.58
CA GLY A 277 -24.54 3.15 -34.38
C GLY A 277 -25.79 2.85 -33.55
N THR A 278 -26.89 2.56 -34.25
CA THR A 278 -28.21 2.38 -33.66
C THR A 278 -28.86 1.10 -34.20
N GLY A 279 -29.69 0.44 -33.38
CA GLY A 279 -30.40 -0.78 -33.77
C GLY A 279 -29.46 -1.92 -34.17
N ASN A 280 -29.72 -2.55 -35.31
CA ASN A 280 -28.93 -3.68 -35.82
C ASN A 280 -27.53 -3.28 -36.33
N ASN A 281 -27.26 -1.97 -36.50
CA ASN A 281 -25.96 -1.46 -36.95
C ASN A 281 -25.06 -1.04 -35.77
N LYS A 282 -25.37 -1.51 -34.55
CA LYS A 282 -24.59 -1.24 -33.35
C LYS A 282 -23.24 -1.97 -33.42
N VAL A 283 -22.13 -1.23 -33.37
CA VAL A 283 -20.78 -1.77 -33.40
C VAL A 283 -20.05 -1.37 -32.12
N THR A 284 -19.58 -2.36 -31.37
CA THR A 284 -18.74 -2.15 -30.18
C THR A 284 -17.26 -2.22 -30.57
N HIS A 285 -16.56 -1.14 -30.30
CA HIS A 285 -15.11 -1.05 -30.39
C HIS A 285 -14.54 -1.21 -28.99
N THR A 286 -13.89 -2.34 -28.74
CA THR A 286 -13.29 -2.68 -27.46
C THR A 286 -12.19 -1.70 -27.11
N GLY A 287 -12.13 -1.26 -25.85
CA GLY A 287 -11.06 -0.44 -25.29
C GLY A 287 -9.79 -1.25 -25.07
N ASP A 288 -9.27 -1.88 -26.12
CA ASP A 288 -8.04 -2.66 -26.09
C ASP A 288 -6.82 -1.77 -26.30
N LEU A 289 -5.77 -2.00 -25.52
CA LEU A 289 -4.49 -1.32 -25.63
C LEU A 289 -3.42 -2.30 -26.09
N THR A 290 -2.63 -1.93 -27.09
CA THR A 290 -1.35 -2.59 -27.40
C THR A 290 -0.21 -1.67 -26.96
N VAL A 291 0.76 -2.19 -26.21
CA VAL A 291 1.82 -1.38 -25.61
C VAL A 291 3.22 -1.99 -25.77
N SER A 292 4.19 -1.11 -26.04
CA SER A 292 5.62 -1.36 -25.97
C SER A 292 6.34 -0.11 -25.49
N GLY A 293 7.62 -0.22 -25.15
CA GLY A 293 8.48 0.88 -24.70
C GLY A 293 9.96 0.49 -24.73
N PRO A 294 10.51 0.10 -25.90
CA PRO A 294 11.89 -0.41 -25.99
C PRO A 294 12.95 0.63 -25.62
N ASN A 295 12.64 1.92 -25.83
CA ASN A 295 13.53 3.05 -25.55
C ASN A 295 13.47 3.55 -24.09
N GLY A 296 12.59 2.93 -23.29
CA GLY A 296 12.42 3.20 -21.87
C GLY A 296 11.50 4.39 -21.57
N LEU A 297 10.68 4.27 -20.53
CA LEU A 297 9.90 5.34 -19.92
C LEU A 297 10.80 6.26 -19.09
N SER A 298 10.69 7.57 -19.26
CA SER A 298 11.28 8.56 -18.36
C SER A 298 10.15 9.34 -17.68
N GLY A 299 9.94 9.11 -16.39
CA GLY A 299 8.85 9.68 -15.60
C GLY A 299 7.83 8.65 -15.11
N LYS A 300 6.63 9.12 -14.77
CA LYS A 300 5.57 8.31 -14.16
C LYS A 300 4.38 8.19 -15.12
N LEU A 301 3.89 6.99 -15.33
CA LEU A 301 2.79 6.73 -16.26
C LEU A 301 1.90 5.57 -15.79
N THR A 302 0.60 5.71 -15.97
CA THR A 302 -0.39 4.64 -15.81
C THR A 302 -1.22 4.55 -17.08
N LEU A 303 -1.22 3.37 -17.69
CA LEU A 303 -2.01 3.06 -18.86
C LEU A 303 -3.19 2.19 -18.45
N VAL A 304 -4.40 2.67 -18.74
CA VAL A 304 -5.65 2.02 -18.36
C VAL A 304 -6.41 1.58 -19.61
N ALA A 305 -6.91 0.35 -19.61
CA ALA A 305 -7.73 -0.21 -20.68
C ALA A 305 -9.01 -0.84 -20.12
N GLU A 306 -10.17 -0.45 -20.65
CA GLU A 306 -11.47 -1.02 -20.27
C GLU A 306 -11.68 -2.47 -20.68
N ASN A 307 -10.81 -3.01 -21.55
CA ASN A 307 -10.81 -4.40 -21.95
C ASN A 307 -9.45 -5.06 -21.68
N ASN A 308 -8.64 -5.34 -22.71
CA ASN A 308 -7.36 -6.03 -22.56
C ASN A 308 -6.16 -5.10 -22.83
N ILE A 309 -5.02 -5.44 -22.23
CA ILE A 309 -3.72 -4.89 -22.62
C ILE A 309 -2.89 -6.00 -23.28
N THR A 310 -2.34 -5.73 -24.45
CA THR A 310 -1.39 -6.60 -25.15
C THR A 310 0.00 -6.00 -25.12
N VAL A 311 0.96 -6.68 -24.51
CA VAL A 311 2.38 -6.28 -24.53
C VAL A 311 3.01 -6.80 -25.83
N SER A 312 3.33 -5.90 -26.74
CA SER A 312 3.86 -6.23 -28.08
C SER A 312 5.38 -6.25 -28.17
N GLY A 313 6.08 -5.72 -27.16
CA GLY A 313 7.53 -5.60 -27.11
C GLY A 313 8.03 -5.29 -25.71
N HIS A 314 9.35 -5.04 -25.56
CA HIS A 314 9.91 -4.63 -24.28
C HIS A 314 9.20 -3.40 -23.73
N ILE A 315 9.02 -3.37 -22.42
CA ILE A 315 8.60 -2.20 -21.66
C ILE A 315 9.70 -1.97 -20.62
N ARG A 316 10.43 -0.88 -20.74
CA ARG A 316 11.58 -0.59 -19.87
C ARG A 316 11.42 0.77 -19.19
N TYR A 317 12.23 1.00 -18.17
CA TYR A 317 12.53 2.32 -17.64
C TYR A 317 13.75 2.88 -18.36
N LYS A 318 13.79 4.19 -18.55
CA LYS A 318 14.92 4.88 -19.16
C LYS A 318 16.15 4.75 -18.28
N LYS A 319 15.95 4.88 -16.96
CA LYS A 319 16.93 4.55 -15.94
C LYS A 319 16.50 3.27 -15.23
N ASN A 320 17.20 2.17 -15.48
CA ASN A 320 16.91 0.91 -14.80
C ASN A 320 17.32 1.03 -13.32
N PRO A 321 16.38 0.96 -12.36
CA PRO A 321 16.66 1.08 -10.92
C PRO A 321 17.60 0.01 -10.37
N GLN A 322 17.66 -1.16 -11.01
CA GLN A 322 18.59 -2.22 -10.60
C GLN A 322 20.05 -1.81 -10.81
N ASN A 323 20.31 -0.83 -11.68
CA ASN A 323 21.65 -0.31 -12.00
C ASN A 323 21.83 1.17 -11.61
N ASP A 324 20.72 1.91 -11.48
CA ASP A 324 20.70 3.33 -11.14
C ASP A 324 19.63 3.58 -10.05
N PRO A 325 20.02 3.59 -8.76
CA PRO A 325 19.08 3.78 -7.65
C PRO A 325 18.42 5.16 -7.63
N THR A 326 18.87 6.12 -8.48
CA THR A 326 18.25 7.44 -8.61
C THR A 326 17.04 7.47 -9.54
N SER A 327 16.73 6.34 -10.19
CA SER A 327 15.55 6.23 -11.05
C SER A 327 14.27 6.55 -10.27
N THR A 328 13.43 7.41 -10.84
CA THR A 328 12.08 7.73 -10.35
C THR A 328 10.99 7.19 -11.28
N ASP A 329 11.40 6.46 -12.33
CA ASP A 329 10.53 5.94 -13.38
C ASP A 329 9.60 4.86 -12.83
N THR A 330 8.30 5.01 -13.08
CA THR A 330 7.25 4.09 -12.59
C THR A 330 6.15 3.93 -13.64
N LEU A 331 5.77 2.68 -13.92
CA LEU A 331 4.73 2.36 -14.89
C LEU A 331 3.65 1.46 -14.28
N GLY A 332 2.41 1.85 -14.46
CA GLY A 332 1.23 1.05 -14.13
C GLY A 332 0.52 0.58 -15.40
N LEU A 333 0.19 -0.70 -15.47
CA LEU A 333 -0.73 -1.25 -16.48
C LEU A 333 -1.98 -1.74 -15.77
N ILE A 334 -3.16 -1.22 -16.13
CA ILE A 334 -4.44 -1.58 -15.53
C ILE A 334 -5.40 -2.02 -16.63
N ALA A 335 -5.73 -3.32 -16.69
CA ALA A 335 -6.73 -3.87 -17.57
C ALA A 335 -7.95 -4.34 -16.78
N ASN A 336 -9.15 -4.07 -17.29
CA ASN A 336 -10.37 -4.63 -16.71
C ASN A 336 -10.43 -6.15 -16.86
N ASN A 337 -9.93 -6.68 -17.99
CA ASN A 337 -9.91 -8.10 -18.26
C ASN A 337 -8.47 -8.67 -18.20
N ASP A 338 -7.82 -8.87 -19.35
CA ASP A 338 -6.53 -9.57 -19.41
C ASP A 338 -5.36 -8.65 -19.75
N VAL A 339 -4.18 -8.99 -19.23
CA VAL A 339 -2.90 -8.47 -19.71
C VAL A 339 -2.13 -9.61 -20.34
N ALA A 340 -1.85 -9.54 -21.64
CA ALA A 340 -1.24 -10.66 -22.36
C ALA A 340 0.01 -10.24 -23.12
N VAL A 341 1.06 -11.04 -23.05
CA VAL A 341 2.22 -10.90 -23.94
C VAL A 341 1.83 -11.42 -25.32
N GLY A 342 1.94 -10.55 -26.32
CA GLY A 342 1.61 -10.84 -27.71
C GLY A 342 2.59 -11.78 -28.39
N THR A 343 2.17 -12.32 -29.52
CA THR A 343 3.01 -13.18 -30.38
C THR A 343 4.16 -12.41 -31.03
N THR A 344 4.04 -11.08 -31.16
CA THR A 344 5.07 -10.20 -31.72
C THR A 344 6.20 -9.86 -30.73
N ALA A 345 6.01 -10.14 -29.43
CA ALA A 345 7.00 -9.79 -28.42
C ALA A 345 8.33 -10.55 -28.64
N PRO A 346 9.48 -9.94 -28.38
CA PRO A 346 10.78 -10.58 -28.59
C PRO A 346 11.03 -11.73 -27.60
N ASN A 347 11.97 -12.60 -27.94
CA ASN A 347 12.56 -13.51 -26.95
C ASN A 347 13.29 -12.70 -25.87
N ASN A 348 13.40 -13.25 -24.65
CA ASN A 348 13.98 -12.56 -23.48
C ASN A 348 13.30 -11.21 -23.22
N LEU A 349 12.01 -11.24 -22.88
CA LEU A 349 11.19 -10.05 -22.75
C LEU A 349 11.35 -9.40 -21.37
N ASP A 350 11.49 -8.07 -21.37
CA ASP A 350 11.51 -7.24 -20.17
C ASP A 350 10.21 -6.44 -20.09
N ILE A 351 9.54 -6.49 -18.94
CA ILE A 351 8.36 -5.68 -18.62
C ILE A 351 8.59 -4.99 -17.27
N TYR A 352 8.87 -3.69 -17.31
CA TYR A 352 9.07 -2.88 -16.11
C TYR A 352 7.78 -2.12 -15.82
N ALA A 353 6.90 -2.72 -15.03
CA ALA A 353 5.60 -2.17 -14.66
C ALA A 353 4.97 -2.95 -13.50
N HIS A 354 4.09 -2.28 -12.74
CA HIS A 354 3.08 -2.98 -11.94
C HIS A 354 1.82 -3.22 -12.76
N ILE A 355 1.34 -4.45 -12.76
CA ILE A 355 0.30 -4.94 -13.66
C ILE A 355 -0.94 -5.35 -12.85
N ILE A 356 -2.10 -4.78 -13.18
CA ILE A 356 -3.41 -5.23 -12.69
C ILE A 356 -4.20 -5.80 -13.86
N ALA A 357 -4.65 -7.05 -13.70
CA ALA A 357 -5.67 -7.68 -14.53
C ALA A 357 -6.91 -7.96 -13.65
N LYS A 358 -7.83 -6.99 -13.58
CA LYS A 358 -8.90 -6.95 -12.56
C LYS A 358 -9.80 -8.18 -12.60
N SER A 359 -10.32 -8.53 -13.77
CA SER A 359 -11.27 -9.63 -13.93
C SER A 359 -10.63 -10.87 -14.56
N GLY A 360 -9.54 -10.68 -15.29
CA GLY A 360 -8.82 -11.72 -16.01
C GLY A 360 -7.46 -12.03 -15.43
N GLY A 361 -6.49 -12.28 -16.30
CA GLY A 361 -5.18 -12.80 -15.95
C GLY A 361 -4.01 -12.18 -16.69
N PHE A 362 -2.81 -12.31 -16.11
CA PHE A 362 -1.56 -12.08 -16.80
C PHE A 362 -1.02 -13.37 -17.42
N GLY A 363 -0.71 -13.36 -18.73
CA GLY A 363 -0.18 -14.54 -19.41
C GLY A 363 0.41 -14.25 -20.80
N VAL A 364 0.70 -15.32 -21.55
CA VAL A 364 1.26 -15.23 -22.91
C VAL A 364 0.27 -15.82 -23.91
N ILE A 365 0.02 -15.09 -25.00
CA ILE A 365 -0.78 -15.62 -26.12
C ILE A 365 -0.01 -16.76 -26.76
N ASN A 366 -0.68 -17.89 -27.00
CA ASN A 366 -0.10 -19.11 -27.58
C ASN A 366 1.11 -19.64 -26.79
N TYR A 367 1.07 -19.56 -25.45
CA TYR A 367 2.16 -20.03 -24.57
C TYR A 367 2.59 -21.49 -24.78
N ASN A 368 1.70 -22.32 -25.33
CA ASN A 368 1.87 -23.75 -25.59
C ASN A 368 2.28 -24.08 -27.04
N GLN A 369 2.64 -23.07 -27.84
CA GLN A 369 3.04 -23.24 -29.23
C GLN A 369 4.47 -22.74 -29.46
N GLY A 370 5.12 -23.29 -30.48
CA GLY A 370 6.46 -22.87 -30.90
C GLY A 370 7.58 -23.42 -30.01
N SER A 371 8.73 -22.75 -30.03
CA SER A 371 9.89 -23.07 -29.20
C SER A 371 9.91 -22.24 -27.91
N SER A 372 10.86 -22.53 -27.03
CA SER A 372 11.24 -21.64 -25.92
C SER A 372 11.51 -20.22 -26.45
N ARG A 373 10.98 -19.22 -25.73
CA ARG A 373 11.17 -17.78 -25.97
C ARG A 373 12.14 -17.15 -24.95
N GLY A 374 12.79 -17.96 -24.11
CA GLY A 374 13.72 -17.51 -23.08
C GLY A 374 13.02 -17.00 -21.82
N THR A 375 13.56 -15.96 -21.18
CA THR A 375 13.05 -15.45 -19.90
C THR A 375 12.04 -14.32 -20.10
N LEU A 376 10.96 -14.32 -19.33
CA LEU A 376 10.04 -13.19 -19.17
C LEU A 376 10.34 -12.52 -17.83
N THR A 377 11.07 -11.42 -17.89
CA THR A 377 11.41 -10.61 -16.71
C THR A 377 10.30 -9.59 -16.48
N VAL A 378 9.63 -9.67 -15.35
CA VAL A 378 8.73 -8.62 -14.86
C VAL A 378 9.40 -7.95 -13.68
N PHE A 379 9.78 -6.69 -13.82
CA PHE A 379 10.33 -5.86 -12.74
C PHE A 379 9.25 -4.86 -12.31
N GLY A 380 8.62 -5.10 -11.17
CA GLY A 380 7.41 -4.40 -10.76
C GLY A 380 6.51 -5.32 -9.95
N GLY A 381 5.37 -5.74 -10.50
CA GLY A 381 4.49 -6.67 -9.81
C GLY A 381 3.28 -7.07 -10.64
N ILE A 382 2.61 -8.15 -10.25
CA ILE A 382 1.42 -8.65 -10.93
C ILE A 382 0.32 -8.89 -9.90
N ALA A 383 -0.82 -8.23 -10.09
CA ALA A 383 -2.06 -8.53 -9.40
C ALA A 383 -3.08 -9.01 -10.43
N ASN A 384 -3.53 -10.25 -10.30
CA ASN A 384 -4.47 -10.83 -11.26
C ASN A 384 -5.48 -11.77 -10.60
N LYS A 385 -6.70 -11.76 -11.14
CA LYS A 385 -7.77 -12.60 -10.64
C LYS A 385 -7.65 -14.05 -11.08
N ILE A 386 -7.31 -14.28 -12.35
CA ILE A 386 -7.26 -15.60 -12.99
C ILE A 386 -5.84 -15.90 -13.46
N ARG A 387 -5.36 -17.13 -13.26
CA ARG A 387 -4.07 -17.55 -13.78
C ARG A 387 -4.13 -17.64 -15.30
N LYS A 388 -3.12 -17.09 -15.97
CA LYS A 388 -2.76 -17.51 -17.33
C LYS A 388 -1.33 -18.02 -17.38
N ALA A 389 -1.09 -18.95 -18.29
CA ALA A 389 0.22 -19.54 -18.46
C ALA A 389 1.11 -18.64 -19.32
N VAL A 390 2.42 -18.72 -19.07
CA VAL A 390 3.44 -17.99 -19.85
C VAL A 390 4.33 -18.94 -20.66
N GLY A 391 4.32 -20.22 -20.33
CA GLY A 391 5.08 -21.28 -20.98
C GLY A 391 4.69 -22.67 -20.47
N GLN A 392 5.30 -23.70 -21.04
CA GLN A 392 5.15 -25.10 -20.65
C GLN A 392 6.49 -25.74 -20.30
N THR A 393 6.43 -26.94 -19.72
CA THR A 393 7.58 -27.71 -19.21
C THR A 393 8.39 -28.41 -20.31
N THR A 394 7.78 -28.64 -21.49
CA THR A 394 8.46 -29.15 -22.70
C THR A 394 8.58 -27.96 -23.65
N PRO A 395 9.75 -27.30 -23.74
CA PRO A 395 9.79 -25.87 -23.52
C PRO A 395 9.15 -25.09 -24.67
N THR A 396 8.00 -24.48 -24.37
CA THR A 396 7.31 -23.49 -25.18
C THR A 396 7.06 -22.24 -24.33
N GLY A 397 6.96 -21.06 -24.95
CA GLY A 397 6.74 -19.81 -24.22
C GLY A 397 7.96 -19.38 -23.39
N TYR A 398 7.73 -18.69 -22.27
CA TYR A 398 8.79 -18.11 -21.44
C TYR A 398 8.95 -18.82 -20.09
N VAL A 399 10.14 -18.69 -19.50
CA VAL A 399 10.41 -18.94 -18.07
C VAL A 399 10.16 -17.66 -17.28
N LYS A 400 9.47 -17.71 -16.13
CA LYS A 400 9.14 -16.51 -15.34
C LYS A 400 10.36 -16.03 -14.55
N LYS A 401 10.59 -14.72 -14.53
CA LYS A 401 11.45 -14.05 -13.55
C LYS A 401 10.73 -12.81 -13.03
N TYR A 402 10.12 -12.89 -11.86
CA TYR A 402 9.30 -11.80 -11.31
C TYR A 402 10.02 -11.16 -10.14
N ILE A 403 10.42 -9.91 -10.33
CA ILE A 403 11.22 -9.15 -9.39
C ILE A 403 10.34 -8.00 -8.91
N PHE A 404 10.05 -7.94 -7.61
CA PHE A 404 9.32 -6.81 -7.05
C PHE A 404 10.19 -5.56 -7.07
N ASP A 405 9.61 -4.47 -7.56
CA ASP A 405 10.20 -3.14 -7.46
C ASP A 405 9.76 -2.52 -6.13
N ASP A 406 10.60 -2.63 -5.11
CA ASP A 406 10.34 -2.16 -3.75
C ASP A 406 10.00 -0.68 -3.65
N ARG A 407 10.55 0.12 -4.57
CA ARG A 407 10.24 1.55 -4.72
C ARG A 407 8.75 1.80 -4.94
N LEU A 408 7.99 0.85 -5.49
CA LEU A 408 6.56 1.02 -5.76
C LEU A 408 5.70 1.09 -4.47
N ILE A 409 6.23 0.65 -3.33
CA ILE A 409 5.60 0.86 -2.02
C ILE A 409 5.51 2.36 -1.73
N ASP A 410 6.61 3.08 -1.96
CA ASP A 410 6.72 4.50 -1.65
C ASP A 410 6.34 5.40 -2.82
N ASN A 411 6.53 4.92 -4.04
CA ASN A 411 6.38 5.64 -5.29
C ASN A 411 5.59 4.79 -6.28
N PRO A 412 4.29 4.55 -6.06
CA PRO A 412 3.46 3.80 -6.98
C PRO A 412 3.27 4.57 -8.30
N PRO A 413 2.81 3.90 -9.37
CA PRO A 413 2.42 4.59 -10.59
C PRO A 413 1.27 5.59 -10.33
N PRO A 414 1.10 6.62 -11.17
CA PRO A 414 0.06 7.63 -10.97
C PRO A 414 -1.35 7.03 -10.95
N PHE A 415 -2.17 7.40 -9.97
CA PHE A 415 -3.54 6.94 -9.77
C PHE A 415 -3.67 5.42 -9.68
N TYR A 416 -2.60 4.74 -9.27
CA TYR A 416 -2.67 3.31 -9.02
C TYR A 416 -3.61 3.03 -7.85
N PRO A 417 -4.47 2.01 -7.89
CA PRO A 417 -5.51 1.91 -6.89
C PRO A 417 -4.94 1.50 -5.53
N GLU A 418 -5.47 2.11 -4.48
CA GLU A 418 -5.04 1.97 -3.10
C GLU A 418 -5.95 0.98 -2.35
N ARG A 419 -5.50 0.47 -1.20
CA ARG A 419 -6.39 -0.27 -0.30
C ARG A 419 -7.16 0.68 0.61
N GLU A 420 -8.48 0.56 0.58
CA GLU A 420 -9.35 1.15 1.58
C GLU A 420 -9.00 0.55 2.97
N ASN A 421 -8.93 1.41 3.98
CA ASN A 421 -8.73 1.02 5.38
C ASN A 421 -7.41 0.30 5.71
N GLU A 422 -6.38 0.39 4.86
CA GLU A 422 -5.03 -0.09 5.18
C GLU A 422 -4.06 1.09 5.11
N LEU A 423 -3.60 1.55 6.28
CA LEU A 423 -2.69 2.67 6.44
C LEU A 423 -1.30 2.23 6.85
N GLU A 424 -0.30 2.91 6.31
CA GLU A 424 1.08 2.87 6.80
C GLU A 424 1.47 4.26 7.30
N TRP A 425 2.31 4.34 8.33
CA TRP A 425 2.88 5.58 8.84
C TRP A 425 4.39 5.44 9.01
N SER A 426 5.11 6.56 8.86
CA SER A 426 6.57 6.56 8.99
C SER A 426 7.01 6.72 10.44
N ILE A 427 6.25 7.48 11.24
CA ILE A 427 6.61 7.83 12.62
C ILE A 427 5.33 7.90 13.47
N TRP A 428 5.44 7.39 14.70
CA TRP A 428 4.47 7.58 15.77
C TRP A 428 5.19 8.16 16.99
N GLU A 429 4.75 9.32 17.47
CA GLU A 429 5.30 10.03 18.63
C GLU A 429 4.17 10.40 19.60
N GLY A 430 4.36 10.13 20.90
CA GLY A 430 3.32 10.29 21.93
C GLY A 430 3.83 10.74 23.30
#